data_AF-A0A7S2RDT6-F1
#
_entry.id   AF-A0A7S2RDT6-F1
#
_cell.length_a   1.000
_cell.length_b   1.000
_cell.length_c   1.000
_cell.angle_alpha   90.00
_cell.angle_beta   90.00
_cell.angle_gamma   90.00
#
_symmetry.space_group_name_H-M   'P 1'
#
loop_
_entity.id
_entity.type
_entity.pdbx_description
1 polymer ?
#
loop_
_entity_poly.entity_id
_entity_poly.type
_entity_poly.pdbx_seq_one_letter_code
_entity_poly.pdbx_strand_id
1 'polypeptide(L)'
;RNKNDRVLFHYNGHGVPRPTANGEIWVFNKTYTQYIPLSLMELRSSMVGQPAIYVLDCSSAAILLPHFQVPINAPGPTADHGAVPGPGLAPDPAGGGANHGAVPQAAAAATGAPAAGTPPTPSGPTSGSFPNHGDIVLFPCAAHEILPMEPTYPADLFTTCLTTPIPIALRWFVLQNPLSMAGVDPDVAMNVPGRLSDRKSPIGELNWIFTAITDTIAWSMLPEHLFQRLFRQDLLVASLFRNFLLAERVFRSLNRTPTTLPRLPLGMHQHSLWQAWDLAAESCLSNFLALRIPPAMPVANGGSEVL
;
A
#
# COMPACT_ATOMS: atom_id res chain seq x y z
N ARG A 1 -16.84 25.07 4.04
CA ARG A 1 -15.59 24.43 3.57
C ARG A 1 -14.61 25.57 3.35
N ASN A 2 -13.53 25.67 4.14
CA ASN A 2 -12.53 26.70 3.86
C ASN A 2 -11.83 26.31 2.55
N LYS A 3 -11.58 27.30 1.68
CA LYS A 3 -10.93 27.07 0.37
C LYS A 3 -9.53 26.46 0.47
N ASN A 4 -8.94 26.43 1.67
CA ASN A 4 -7.59 25.93 1.92
C ASN A 4 -7.56 24.58 2.66
N ASP A 5 -8.71 24.02 3.04
CA ASP A 5 -8.74 22.72 3.73
C ASP A 5 -8.34 21.61 2.76
N ARG A 6 -7.55 20.65 3.24
CA ARG A 6 -7.15 19.48 2.44
C ARG A 6 -8.34 18.56 2.21
N VAL A 7 -8.50 18.09 0.97
CA VAL A 7 -9.48 17.06 0.63
C VAL A 7 -8.82 15.68 0.65
N LEU A 8 -9.40 14.72 1.38
CA LEU A 8 -9.08 13.30 1.25
C LEU A 8 -9.99 12.68 0.18
N PHE A 9 -9.38 12.14 -0.87
CA PHE A 9 -10.05 11.30 -1.85
C PHE A 9 -9.61 9.85 -1.63
N HIS A 10 -10.53 8.99 -1.22
CA HIS A 10 -10.29 7.56 -1.07
C HIS A 10 -11.08 6.81 -2.15
N TYR A 11 -10.36 6.05 -2.96
CA TYR A 11 -10.92 5.20 -4.00
C TYR A 11 -10.55 3.76 -3.72
N ASN A 12 -11.57 2.91 -3.63
CA ASN A 12 -11.44 1.46 -3.53
C ASN A 12 -11.92 0.85 -4.85
N GLY A 13 -10.98 0.28 -5.61
CA GLY A 13 -11.21 -0.22 -6.97
C GLY A 13 -11.22 -1.74 -7.09
N HIS A 14 -11.63 -2.47 -6.05
CA HIS A 14 -11.60 -3.94 -6.06
C HIS A 14 -12.60 -4.58 -7.02
N GLY A 15 -13.75 -3.94 -7.24
CA GLY A 15 -14.85 -4.46 -8.06
C GLY A 15 -14.87 -3.98 -9.52
N VAL A 16 -13.78 -3.38 -9.99
CA VAL A 16 -13.68 -2.77 -11.33
C VAL A 16 -12.35 -3.15 -12.00
N PRO A 17 -12.18 -2.93 -13.32
CA PRO A 17 -10.91 -3.16 -13.98
C PRO A 17 -9.77 -2.33 -13.37
N ARG A 18 -8.53 -2.76 -13.62
CA ARG A 18 -7.34 -2.05 -13.17
C ARG A 18 -7.22 -0.69 -13.85
N PRO A 19 -6.61 0.32 -13.18
CA PRO A 19 -6.33 1.59 -13.81
C PRO A 19 -5.47 1.46 -15.07
N THR A 20 -5.63 2.38 -16.01
CA THR A 20 -4.95 2.34 -17.31
C THR A 20 -3.70 3.22 -17.33
N ALA A 21 -2.78 2.94 -18.26
CA ALA A 21 -1.61 3.80 -18.50
C ALA A 21 -2.00 5.21 -18.98
N ASN A 22 -3.22 5.38 -19.51
CA ASN A 22 -3.75 6.67 -19.95
C ASN A 22 -4.21 7.56 -18.78
N GLY A 23 -4.13 7.07 -17.54
CA GLY A 23 -4.49 7.85 -16.36
C GLY A 23 -5.98 7.78 -16.05
N GLU A 24 -6.59 6.61 -16.22
CA GLU A 24 -8.02 6.40 -15.97
C GLU A 24 -8.21 5.45 -14.79
N ILE A 25 -9.15 5.79 -13.92
CA ILE A 25 -9.76 4.87 -12.94
C ILE A 25 -11.17 4.50 -13.42
N TRP A 26 -11.76 3.45 -12.86
CA TRP A 26 -13.05 2.94 -13.32
C TRP A 26 -14.13 3.18 -12.29
N VAL A 27 -15.29 3.65 -12.75
CA VAL A 27 -16.50 3.79 -11.95
C VAL A 27 -17.67 3.10 -12.65
N PHE A 28 -18.83 3.02 -12.03
CA PHE A 28 -20.01 2.45 -12.66
C PHE A 28 -20.86 3.53 -13.33
N ASN A 29 -21.57 3.15 -14.39
CA ASN A 29 -22.73 3.91 -14.85
C ASN A 29 -23.88 3.85 -13.80
N LYS A 30 -24.93 4.66 -14.01
CA LYS A 30 -26.06 4.77 -13.06
C LYS A 30 -26.80 3.45 -12.80
N THR A 31 -26.74 2.51 -13.73
CA THR A 31 -27.43 1.21 -13.65
C THR A 31 -26.52 0.06 -13.22
N TYR A 32 -25.24 0.32 -12.92
CA TYR A 32 -24.26 -0.68 -12.53
C TYR A 32 -24.06 -1.82 -13.54
N THR A 33 -24.22 -1.52 -14.83
CA THR A 33 -24.07 -2.50 -15.92
C THR A 33 -22.78 -2.35 -16.70
N GLN A 34 -22.14 -1.18 -16.63
CA GLN A 34 -20.93 -0.88 -17.38
C GLN A 34 -19.92 -0.14 -16.51
N TYR A 35 -18.65 -0.46 -16.73
CA TYR A 35 -17.53 0.31 -16.21
C TYR A 35 -17.29 1.52 -17.12
N ILE A 36 -17.26 2.70 -16.52
CA ILE A 36 -17.03 3.99 -17.17
C ILE A 36 -15.64 4.49 -16.76
N PRO A 37 -14.75 4.81 -17.70
CA PRO A 37 -13.45 5.38 -17.37
C PRO A 37 -13.63 6.82 -16.87
N LEU A 38 -12.93 7.15 -15.78
CA LEU A 38 -12.83 8.48 -15.22
C LEU A 38 -11.39 8.96 -15.32
N SER A 39 -11.16 10.06 -16.04
CA SER A 39 -9.84 10.66 -16.18
C SER A 39 -9.34 11.18 -14.84
N LEU A 40 -8.12 10.80 -14.47
CA LEU A 40 -7.46 11.30 -13.26
C LEU A 40 -7.21 12.81 -13.34
N MET A 41 -6.98 13.34 -14.55
CA MET A 41 -6.79 14.78 -14.74
C MET A 41 -8.06 15.56 -14.41
N GLU A 42 -9.21 15.11 -14.91
CA GLU A 42 -10.52 15.69 -14.60
C GLU A 42 -10.87 15.56 -13.12
N LEU A 43 -10.60 14.40 -12.53
CA LEU A 43 -10.79 14.18 -11.10
C LEU A 43 -9.98 15.19 -10.27
N ARG A 44 -8.71 15.40 -10.61
CA ARG A 44 -7.82 16.33 -9.91
C ARG A 44 -8.23 17.79 -10.11
N SER A 45 -8.52 18.19 -11.35
CA SER A 45 -8.76 19.60 -11.71
C SER A 45 -10.17 20.09 -11.38
N SER A 46 -11.18 19.30 -11.69
CA SER A 46 -12.58 19.74 -11.68
C SER A 46 -13.36 19.20 -10.47
N MET A 47 -12.98 18.06 -9.91
CA MET A 47 -13.77 17.40 -8.86
C MET A 47 -13.17 17.56 -7.45
N VAL A 48 -11.88 17.24 -7.28
CA VAL A 48 -11.22 17.23 -5.96
C VAL A 48 -10.60 18.58 -5.64
N GLY A 49 -9.89 19.19 -6.60
CA GLY A 49 -9.14 20.43 -6.40
C GLY A 49 -7.88 20.23 -5.55
N GLN A 50 -7.22 21.33 -5.20
CA GLN A 50 -6.03 21.35 -4.34
C GLN A 50 -6.23 22.26 -3.13
N PRO A 51 -5.63 21.95 -1.96
CA PRO A 51 -4.74 20.82 -1.70
C PRO A 51 -5.49 19.49 -1.46
N ALA A 52 -4.91 18.36 -1.89
CA ALA A 52 -5.55 17.04 -1.75
C ALA A 52 -4.58 15.92 -1.31
N ILE A 53 -5.15 14.87 -0.74
CA ILE A 53 -4.50 13.58 -0.49
C ILE A 53 -5.36 12.45 -1.08
N TYR A 54 -4.72 11.50 -1.74
CA TYR A 54 -5.35 10.41 -2.47
C TYR A 54 -4.93 9.07 -1.88
N VAL A 55 -5.89 8.22 -1.57
CA VAL A 55 -5.68 6.80 -1.22
C VAL A 55 -6.30 5.97 -2.33
N LEU A 56 -5.48 5.26 -3.11
CA LEU A 56 -5.93 4.52 -4.30
C LEU A 56 -5.77 3.02 -4.06
N ASP A 57 -6.74 2.43 -3.38
CA ASP A 57 -6.74 1.03 -2.98
C ASP A 57 -7.26 0.13 -4.12
N CYS A 58 -6.35 -0.22 -5.04
CA CYS A 58 -6.62 -1.12 -6.16
C CYS A 58 -5.33 -1.77 -6.68
N SER A 59 -5.48 -2.81 -7.50
CA SER A 59 -4.34 -3.46 -8.19
C SER A 59 -3.75 -2.54 -9.26
N SER A 60 -2.44 -2.65 -9.51
CA SER A 60 -1.70 -1.80 -10.47
C SER A 60 -1.77 -0.30 -10.18
N ALA A 61 -2.15 0.14 -8.98
CA ALA A 61 -2.47 1.54 -8.70
C ALA A 61 -1.32 2.52 -9.04
N ALA A 62 -0.06 2.13 -8.82
CA ALA A 62 1.08 2.99 -9.14
C ALA A 62 1.31 3.26 -10.63
N ILE A 63 0.54 2.63 -11.54
CA ILE A 63 0.51 3.03 -12.97
C ILE A 63 0.04 4.49 -13.15
N LEU A 64 -0.70 5.01 -12.17
CA LEU A 64 -1.21 6.38 -12.14
C LEU A 64 -0.18 7.40 -11.62
N LEU A 65 0.95 6.97 -11.06
CA LEU A 65 1.94 7.86 -10.45
C LEU A 65 2.43 8.97 -11.40
N PRO A 66 2.76 8.71 -12.69
CA PRO A 66 3.19 9.75 -13.61
C PRO A 66 2.13 10.85 -13.80
N HIS A 67 0.85 10.49 -13.75
CA HIS A 67 -0.27 11.42 -13.92
C HIS A 67 -0.45 12.36 -12.73
N PHE A 68 0.11 12.05 -11.55
CA PHE A 68 0.16 12.97 -10.41
C PHE A 68 1.37 13.90 -10.42
N GLN A 69 2.42 13.56 -11.18
CA GLN A 69 3.61 14.40 -11.34
C GLN A 69 3.40 15.52 -12.37
N VAL A 70 2.36 15.41 -13.20
CA VAL A 70 1.97 16.49 -14.12
C VAL A 70 1.18 17.56 -13.33
N PRO A 71 1.56 18.86 -13.43
CA PRO A 71 0.77 19.95 -12.87
C PRO A 71 -0.64 20.00 -13.46
N ILE A 72 -1.63 20.32 -12.62
CA ILE A 72 -3.04 20.45 -13.05
C ILE A 72 -3.24 21.50 -14.16
N ASN A 73 -2.38 22.52 -14.21
CA ASN A 73 -2.45 23.59 -15.22
C ASN A 73 -1.38 23.46 -16.32
N ALA A 74 -0.75 22.29 -16.48
CA ALA A 74 0.18 22.10 -17.59
C ALA A 74 -0.61 22.22 -18.92
N PRO A 75 -0.10 22.96 -19.92
CA PRO A 75 -0.69 22.92 -21.25
C PRO A 75 -0.71 21.47 -21.70
N GLY A 76 -1.89 20.97 -22.06
CA GLY A 76 -2.05 19.60 -22.53
C GLY A 76 -1.10 19.32 -23.70
N PRO A 77 -0.78 18.04 -24.00
CA PRO A 77 -0.10 17.73 -25.24
C PRO A 77 -0.88 18.38 -26.38
N THR A 78 -0.23 19.26 -27.13
CA THR A 78 -0.83 19.90 -28.30
C THR A 78 -1.37 18.79 -29.19
N ALA A 79 -2.69 18.70 -29.29
CA ALA A 79 -3.35 17.78 -30.21
C ALA A 79 -3.03 18.24 -31.63
N ASP A 80 -1.91 17.75 -32.17
CA ASP A 80 -1.71 17.74 -33.61
C ASP A 80 -2.73 16.74 -34.16
N HIS A 81 -3.86 17.25 -34.65
CA HIS A 81 -4.88 16.46 -35.34
C HIS A 81 -4.35 16.00 -36.70
N GLY A 82 -3.36 15.12 -36.69
CA GLY A 82 -3.08 14.22 -37.80
C GLY A 82 -4.14 13.12 -37.79
N ALA A 83 -5.15 13.26 -38.65
CA ALA A 83 -6.18 12.24 -38.84
C ALA A 83 -5.54 10.90 -39.26
N VAL A 84 -5.51 9.93 -38.34
CA VAL A 84 -5.24 8.53 -38.65
C VAL A 84 -6.60 7.81 -38.69
N PRO A 85 -7.00 7.16 -39.80
CA PRO A 85 -8.26 6.42 -39.85
C PRO A 85 -8.20 5.24 -38.88
N GLY A 86 -9.22 5.11 -38.02
CA GLY A 86 -9.30 4.04 -37.04
C GLY A 86 -9.42 2.65 -37.69
N PRO A 87 -8.85 1.60 -37.10
CA PRO A 87 -9.12 0.24 -37.57
C PRO A 87 -10.52 -0.16 -37.12
N GLY A 88 -11.34 -0.57 -38.09
CA GLY A 88 -12.68 -1.09 -37.85
C GLY A 88 -12.67 -2.28 -36.90
N LEU A 89 -13.64 -2.27 -35.99
CA LEU A 89 -14.02 -3.42 -35.18
C LEU A 89 -14.48 -4.55 -36.11
N ALA A 90 -13.66 -5.58 -36.25
CA ALA A 90 -14.11 -6.86 -36.78
C ALA A 90 -14.58 -7.75 -35.61
N PRO A 91 -15.70 -8.48 -35.76
CA PRO A 91 -16.18 -9.38 -34.73
C PRO A 91 -15.34 -10.67 -34.68
N ASP A 92 -15.09 -11.16 -33.47
CA ASP A 92 -14.48 -12.48 -33.22
C ASP A 92 -15.36 -13.61 -33.79
N PRO A 93 -14.78 -14.64 -34.45
CA PRO A 93 -15.45 -15.91 -34.62
C PRO A 93 -14.97 -16.92 -33.55
N ALA A 94 -15.95 -17.59 -32.96
CA ALA A 94 -15.73 -18.74 -32.10
C ALA A 94 -15.31 -19.99 -32.90
N GLY A 95 -14.40 -20.78 -32.32
CA GLY A 95 -14.46 -22.24 -32.35
C GLY A 95 -13.70 -23.01 -33.46
N GLY A 96 -12.71 -23.80 -33.03
CA GLY A 96 -12.52 -25.17 -33.52
C GLY A 96 -11.28 -25.47 -34.38
N GLY A 97 -10.45 -26.41 -33.90
CA GLY A 97 -9.89 -27.46 -34.77
C GLY A 97 -8.42 -27.34 -35.21
N ALA A 98 -7.55 -28.09 -34.51
CA ALA A 98 -6.54 -29.03 -35.02
C ALA A 98 -5.47 -28.60 -36.07
N ASN A 99 -4.23 -28.67 -35.57
CA ASN A 99 -3.06 -29.39 -36.10
C ASN A 99 -2.12 -28.79 -37.18
N HIS A 100 -0.84 -29.10 -36.93
CA HIS A 100 0.36 -29.09 -37.79
C HIS A 100 1.09 -27.76 -38.13
N GLY A 101 2.30 -27.65 -37.55
CA GLY A 101 3.51 -27.78 -38.37
C GLY A 101 4.37 -26.52 -38.58
N ALA A 102 5.68 -26.72 -38.35
CA ALA A 102 6.82 -25.97 -38.89
C ALA A 102 7.22 -24.65 -38.21
N VAL A 103 8.23 -24.79 -37.35
CA VAL A 103 9.27 -23.79 -37.07
C VAL A 103 10.16 -23.64 -38.31
N PRO A 104 10.61 -22.42 -38.63
CA PRO A 104 11.98 -22.29 -39.11
C PRO A 104 12.79 -21.31 -38.26
N GLN A 105 13.93 -21.83 -37.86
CA GLN A 105 15.08 -21.13 -37.30
C GLN A 105 15.86 -20.49 -38.46
N ALA A 106 16.32 -19.24 -38.28
CA ALA A 106 17.38 -18.67 -39.09
C ALA A 106 18.33 -17.85 -38.22
N ALA A 107 19.61 -18.08 -38.46
CA ALA A 107 20.74 -17.69 -37.66
C ALA A 107 21.52 -16.51 -38.29
N ALA A 108 22.40 -15.96 -37.46
CA ALA A 108 23.75 -15.48 -37.77
C ALA A 108 23.96 -14.08 -38.40
N ALA A 109 24.57 -13.23 -37.57
CA ALA A 109 25.89 -12.60 -37.74
C ALA A 109 26.12 -11.47 -38.77
N ALA A 110 26.54 -10.31 -38.24
CA ALA A 110 27.60 -9.41 -38.77
C ALA A 110 27.89 -8.34 -37.70
N THR A 111 29.00 -8.42 -36.96
CA THR A 111 30.28 -7.70 -37.17
C THR A 111 30.18 -6.18 -37.27
N GLY A 112 30.82 -5.45 -36.33
CA GLY A 112 31.13 -4.04 -36.48
C GLY A 112 31.51 -3.35 -35.16
N ALA A 113 32.77 -3.45 -34.75
CA ALA A 113 33.34 -2.61 -33.71
C ALA A 113 33.53 -1.17 -34.21
N PRO A 114 33.42 -0.16 -33.33
CA PRO A 114 34.29 1.00 -33.50
C PRO A 114 35.01 1.42 -32.21
N ALA A 115 36.04 2.20 -32.49
CA ALA A 115 37.14 2.67 -31.65
C ALA A 115 36.75 3.52 -30.43
N ALA A 116 37.73 3.58 -29.52
CA ALA A 116 37.77 4.33 -28.28
C ALA A 116 37.38 5.81 -28.42
N GLY A 117 36.37 6.21 -27.68
CA GLY A 117 36.05 7.59 -27.33
C GLY A 117 36.02 7.73 -25.80
N THR A 118 36.70 8.75 -25.30
CA THR A 118 36.87 9.12 -23.89
C THR A 118 35.51 9.21 -23.17
N PRO A 119 35.33 8.65 -21.95
CA PRO A 119 34.05 8.71 -21.26
C PRO A 119 33.75 10.14 -20.78
N PRO A 120 32.54 10.68 -20.98
CA PRO A 120 32.12 11.86 -20.24
C PRO A 120 31.96 11.48 -18.77
N THR A 121 32.56 12.27 -17.90
CA THR A 121 32.38 12.25 -16.45
C THR A 121 30.88 12.26 -16.10
N PRO A 122 30.39 11.37 -15.21
CA PRO A 122 29.03 11.48 -14.73
C PRO A 122 28.96 12.73 -13.88
N SER A 123 28.30 13.76 -14.41
CA SER A 123 27.78 14.85 -13.59
C SER A 123 26.90 14.20 -12.53
N GLY A 124 27.29 14.36 -11.26
CA GLY A 124 26.54 13.81 -10.13
C GLY A 124 25.06 14.23 -10.19
N PRO A 125 24.16 13.51 -9.51
CA PRO A 125 22.76 13.86 -9.52
C PRO A 125 22.64 15.28 -8.98
N THR A 126 22.30 16.21 -9.87
CA THR A 126 21.81 17.52 -9.48
C THR A 126 20.66 17.25 -8.52
N SER A 127 20.78 17.80 -7.31
CA SER A 127 19.77 17.75 -6.26
C SER A 127 18.42 18.06 -6.91
N GLY A 128 17.66 17.00 -7.19
CA GLY A 128 16.40 17.10 -7.90
C GLY A 128 15.49 17.97 -7.05
N SER A 129 15.31 19.21 -7.45
CA SER A 129 14.22 20.05 -7.00
C SER A 129 12.95 19.33 -7.44
N PHE A 130 12.46 18.40 -6.62
CA PHE A 130 11.16 17.78 -6.80
C PHE A 130 10.17 18.93 -6.90
N PRO A 131 9.44 19.09 -8.01
CA PRO A 131 8.47 20.16 -8.08
C PRO A 131 7.51 19.93 -6.93
N ASN A 132 7.25 20.99 -6.17
CA ASN A 132 6.49 20.94 -4.93
C ASN A 132 5.00 20.76 -5.27
N HIS A 133 4.66 19.61 -5.86
CA HIS A 133 3.30 19.26 -6.22
C HIS A 133 2.52 19.09 -4.92
N GLY A 134 1.41 19.82 -4.79
CA GLY A 134 0.61 19.86 -3.57
C GLY A 134 -0.05 18.52 -3.22
N ASP A 135 -0.16 17.62 -4.20
CA ASP A 135 -0.83 16.33 -4.06
C ASP A 135 0.02 15.36 -3.24
N ILE A 136 -0.67 14.64 -2.37
CA ILE A 136 -0.13 13.52 -1.62
C ILE A 136 -0.87 12.27 -2.09
N VAL A 137 -0.17 11.17 -2.39
CA VAL A 137 -0.80 9.96 -2.92
C VAL A 137 -0.23 8.72 -2.26
N LEU A 138 -1.09 7.77 -1.93
CA LEU A 138 -0.78 6.50 -1.30
C LEU A 138 -1.25 5.37 -2.22
N PHE A 139 -0.34 4.49 -2.62
CA PHE A 139 -0.59 3.34 -3.49
C PHE A 139 -0.22 2.03 -2.77
N PRO A 140 -1.07 0.99 -2.83
CA PRO A 140 -0.82 -0.31 -2.19
C PRO A 140 0.21 -1.16 -2.90
N CYS A 141 0.42 -0.97 -4.21
CA CYS A 141 1.27 -1.84 -5.02
C CYS A 141 1.86 -1.12 -6.24
N ALA A 142 2.91 -1.69 -6.82
CA ALA A 142 3.55 -1.20 -8.04
C ALA A 142 2.66 -1.39 -9.28
N ALA A 143 2.99 -0.73 -10.39
CA ALA A 143 2.19 -0.74 -11.61
C ALA A 143 1.94 -2.16 -12.19
N HIS A 144 2.89 -3.07 -12.01
CA HIS A 144 2.82 -4.46 -12.48
C HIS A 144 2.29 -5.44 -11.42
N GLU A 145 2.08 -4.99 -10.20
CA GLU A 145 1.65 -5.83 -9.08
C GLU A 145 0.12 -5.85 -8.96
N ILE A 146 -0.40 -6.96 -8.46
CA ILE A 146 -1.82 -7.15 -8.11
C ILE A 146 -1.92 -7.13 -6.58
N LEU A 147 -3.04 -6.71 -6.02
CA LEU A 147 -3.25 -6.79 -4.58
C LEU A 147 -3.09 -8.23 -4.05
N PRO A 148 -2.73 -8.40 -2.76
CA PRO A 148 -2.79 -9.70 -2.10
C PRO A 148 -4.18 -10.34 -2.24
N MET A 149 -4.22 -11.66 -2.46
CA MET A 149 -5.44 -12.47 -2.63
C MET A 149 -5.56 -13.57 -1.57
N GLU A 150 -4.69 -13.52 -0.57
CA GLU A 150 -4.60 -14.47 0.51
C GLU A 150 -5.87 -14.39 1.37
N PRO A 151 -6.64 -15.50 1.52
CA PRO A 151 -7.92 -15.48 2.22
C PRO A 151 -7.77 -15.25 3.73
N THR A 152 -6.54 -15.33 4.25
CA THR A 152 -6.21 -15.02 5.63
C THR A 152 -6.27 -13.53 5.92
N TYR A 153 -6.28 -12.66 4.92
CA TYR A 153 -6.38 -11.21 5.08
C TYR A 153 -7.69 -10.67 4.50
N PRO A 154 -8.18 -9.53 5.00
CA PRO A 154 -9.30 -8.84 4.35
C PRO A 154 -8.92 -8.40 2.94
N ALA A 155 -9.89 -8.35 2.03
CA ALA A 155 -9.64 -7.90 0.65
C ALA A 155 -9.11 -6.47 0.61
N ASP A 156 -9.66 -5.58 1.43
CA ASP A 156 -9.25 -4.18 1.60
C ASP A 156 -8.07 -4.00 2.58
N LEU A 157 -7.06 -4.88 2.48
CA LEU A 157 -5.92 -4.93 3.40
C LEU A 157 -5.18 -3.58 3.50
N PHE A 158 -5.01 -2.86 2.39
CA PHE A 158 -4.32 -1.57 2.42
C PHE A 158 -5.11 -0.51 3.19
N THR A 159 -6.40 -0.37 2.88
CA THR A 159 -7.31 0.50 3.64
C THR A 159 -7.34 0.10 5.12
N THR A 160 -7.37 -1.20 5.43
CA THR A 160 -7.33 -1.73 6.80
C THR A 160 -6.04 -1.32 7.53
N CYS A 161 -4.87 -1.43 6.88
CA CYS A 161 -3.61 -0.94 7.44
C CYS A 161 -3.65 0.56 7.73
N LEU A 162 -4.25 1.35 6.84
CA LEU A 162 -4.31 2.81 6.98
C LEU A 162 -5.33 3.30 8.01
N THR A 163 -6.41 2.56 8.26
CA THR A 163 -7.54 3.04 9.07
C THR A 163 -7.70 2.30 10.40
N THR A 164 -7.24 1.04 10.48
CA THR A 164 -7.30 0.20 11.67
C THR A 164 -5.95 -0.52 11.90
N PRO A 165 -4.84 0.22 12.12
CA PRO A 165 -3.49 -0.33 12.11
C PRO A 165 -3.22 -1.36 13.22
N ILE A 166 -3.73 -1.14 14.44
CA ILE A 166 -3.40 -2.01 15.58
C ILE A 166 -4.00 -3.42 15.42
N PRO A 167 -5.31 -3.59 15.16
CA PRO A 167 -5.87 -4.93 14.96
C PRO A 167 -5.18 -5.70 13.82
N ILE A 168 -4.97 -5.07 12.66
CA ILE A 168 -4.37 -5.76 11.52
C ILE A 168 -2.88 -6.06 11.72
N ALA A 169 -2.14 -5.21 12.44
CA ALA A 169 -0.75 -5.49 12.82
C ALA A 169 -0.66 -6.73 13.74
N LEU A 170 -1.58 -6.89 14.69
CA LEU A 170 -1.63 -8.06 15.57
C LEU A 170 -1.99 -9.33 14.81
N ARG A 171 -3.00 -9.28 13.93
CA ARG A 171 -3.35 -10.39 13.05
C ARG A 171 -2.14 -10.82 12.21
N TRP A 172 -1.51 -9.86 11.53
CA TRP A 172 -0.33 -10.10 10.72
C TRP A 172 0.80 -10.69 11.55
N PHE A 173 1.07 -10.15 12.74
CA PHE A 173 2.10 -10.65 13.65
C PHE A 173 1.90 -12.13 14.01
N VAL A 174 0.67 -12.54 14.36
CA VAL A 174 0.36 -13.95 14.64
C VAL A 174 0.63 -14.83 13.42
N LEU A 175 0.20 -14.40 12.24
CA LEU A 175 0.41 -15.15 10.99
C LEU A 175 1.89 -15.25 10.59
N GLN A 176 2.73 -14.27 10.95
CA GLN A 176 4.17 -14.30 10.66
C GLN A 176 4.97 -15.14 11.67
N ASN A 177 4.45 -15.41 12.86
CA ASN A 177 5.19 -16.05 13.96
C ASN A 177 4.52 -17.35 14.43
N PRO A 178 4.40 -18.38 13.56
CA PRO A 178 3.64 -19.59 13.87
C PRO A 178 4.20 -20.43 15.02
N LEU A 179 5.50 -20.26 15.35
CA LEU A 179 6.14 -20.97 16.45
C LEU A 179 5.86 -20.32 17.81
N SER A 180 6.07 -19.01 17.96
CA SER A 180 5.85 -18.34 19.25
C SER A 180 4.37 -18.08 19.51
N MET A 181 3.58 -17.85 18.45
CA MET A 181 2.12 -17.66 18.52
C MET A 181 1.34 -18.95 18.23
N ALA A 182 1.93 -20.11 18.52
CA ALA A 182 1.28 -21.40 18.36
C ALA A 182 -0.03 -21.46 19.17
N GLY A 183 -1.15 -21.76 18.49
CA GLY A 183 -2.47 -21.85 19.11
C GLY A 183 -3.21 -20.52 19.31
N VAL A 184 -2.64 -19.39 18.90
CA VAL A 184 -3.33 -18.10 18.89
C VAL A 184 -4.16 -17.97 17.63
N ASP A 185 -5.47 -17.80 17.78
CA ASP A 185 -6.35 -17.50 16.65
C ASP A 185 -6.11 -16.05 16.16
N PRO A 186 -5.74 -15.84 14.88
CA PRO A 186 -5.55 -14.50 14.31
C PRO A 186 -6.78 -13.57 14.43
N ASP A 187 -8.00 -14.11 14.46
CA ASP A 187 -9.22 -13.33 14.66
C ASP A 187 -9.37 -12.86 16.11
N VAL A 188 -8.96 -13.70 17.06
CA VAL A 188 -8.96 -13.35 18.49
C VAL A 188 -7.93 -12.26 18.78
N ALA A 189 -6.77 -12.29 18.11
CA ALA A 189 -5.71 -11.29 18.27
C ALA A 189 -6.15 -9.87 17.89
N MET A 190 -7.16 -9.72 17.03
CA MET A 190 -7.72 -8.41 16.66
C MET A 190 -8.61 -7.80 17.77
N ASN A 191 -9.05 -8.61 18.72
CA ASN A 191 -10.05 -8.25 19.73
C ASN A 191 -9.43 -7.97 21.11
N VAL A 192 -8.23 -7.38 21.12
CA VAL A 192 -7.58 -6.92 22.36
C VAL A 192 -8.46 -5.86 23.05
N PRO A 193 -8.75 -6.00 24.36
CA PRO A 193 -9.70 -5.14 25.04
C PRO A 193 -9.17 -3.72 25.26
N GLY A 194 -10.11 -2.77 25.40
CA GLY A 194 -9.80 -1.40 25.76
C GLY A 194 -10.32 -0.36 24.78
N ARG A 195 -9.71 0.83 24.84
CA ARG A 195 -10.00 1.95 23.93
C ARG A 195 -8.67 2.53 23.45
N LEU A 196 -8.57 2.84 22.16
CA LEU A 196 -7.35 3.39 21.56
C LEU A 196 -6.87 4.70 22.20
N SER A 197 -7.80 5.48 22.78
CA SER A 197 -7.50 6.72 23.51
C SER A 197 -7.04 6.51 24.95
N ASP A 198 -7.30 5.34 25.54
CA ASP A 198 -6.92 5.02 26.93
C ASP A 198 -5.62 4.22 26.95
N ARG A 199 -4.52 4.91 27.27
CA ARG A 199 -3.17 4.33 27.36
C ARG A 199 -3.00 3.29 28.46
N LYS A 200 -3.94 3.18 29.40
CA LYS A 200 -3.93 2.13 30.43
C LYS A 200 -4.59 0.84 29.95
N SER A 201 -5.37 0.92 28.87
CA SER A 201 -5.99 -0.25 28.28
C SER A 201 -5.00 -0.94 27.33
N PRO A 202 -4.98 -2.29 27.25
CA PRO A 202 -3.99 -3.01 26.45
C PRO A 202 -3.90 -2.54 24.99
N ILE A 203 -5.04 -2.32 24.32
CA ILE A 203 -5.04 -1.84 22.94
C ILE A 203 -4.58 -0.37 22.82
N GLY A 204 -4.84 0.46 23.83
CA GLY A 204 -4.42 1.86 23.84
C GLY A 204 -2.94 2.04 24.15
N GLU A 205 -2.37 1.16 24.99
CA GLU A 205 -0.91 1.07 25.18
C GLU A 205 -0.21 0.70 23.87
N LEU A 206 -0.66 -0.35 23.18
CA LEU A 206 -0.14 -0.73 21.87
C LEU A 206 -0.24 0.41 20.85
N ASN A 207 -1.38 1.11 20.80
CA ASN A 207 -1.55 2.25 19.91
C ASN A 207 -0.54 3.37 20.18
N TRP A 208 -0.22 3.61 21.45
CA TRP A 208 0.76 4.61 21.85
C TRP A 208 2.18 4.19 21.48
N ILE A 209 2.55 2.93 21.72
CA ILE A 209 3.84 2.34 21.31
C ILE A 209 3.99 2.39 19.79
N PHE A 210 2.97 1.97 19.04
CA PHE A 210 2.95 2.02 17.58
C PHE A 210 3.18 3.43 17.05
N THR A 211 2.49 4.42 17.62
CA THR A 211 2.64 5.83 17.25
C THR A 211 4.06 6.32 17.52
N ALA A 212 4.64 5.99 18.68
CA ALA A 212 6.00 6.39 19.02
C ALA A 212 7.04 5.75 18.09
N ILE A 213 6.92 4.44 17.82
CA ILE A 213 7.83 3.70 16.94
C ILE A 213 7.77 4.24 15.51
N THR A 214 6.57 4.33 14.92
CA THR A 214 6.41 4.79 13.54
C THR A 214 6.85 6.24 13.34
N ASP A 215 6.59 7.12 14.31
CA ASP A 215 7.07 8.51 14.27
C ASP A 215 8.61 8.58 14.39
N THR A 216 9.22 7.73 15.22
CA THR A 216 10.68 7.66 15.37
C THR A 216 11.37 7.10 14.13
N ILE A 217 10.79 6.06 13.50
CA ILE A 217 11.29 5.53 12.22
C ILE A 217 11.25 6.64 11.16
N ALA A 218 10.13 7.35 11.05
CA ALA A 218 9.97 8.45 10.11
C ALA A 218 10.99 9.56 10.35
N TRP A 219 11.16 10.00 11.60
CA TRP A 219 12.14 11.03 11.96
C TRP A 219 13.58 10.62 11.62
N SER A 220 13.91 9.34 11.82
CA SER A 220 15.28 8.83 11.64
C SER A 220 15.66 8.63 10.17
N MET A 221 14.68 8.43 9.28
CA MET A 221 14.92 8.08 7.88
C MET A 221 14.55 9.18 6.88
N LEU A 222 13.64 10.10 7.24
CA LEU A 222 13.17 11.14 6.31
C LEU A 222 14.04 12.40 6.40
N PRO A 223 14.27 13.10 5.27
CA PRO A 223 14.76 14.47 5.30
C PRO A 223 13.83 15.37 6.11
N GLU A 224 14.40 16.32 6.86
CA GLU A 224 13.66 17.18 7.80
C GLU A 224 12.42 17.85 7.17
N HIS A 225 12.57 18.48 6.00
CA HIS A 225 11.45 19.12 5.29
C HIS A 225 10.31 18.13 4.97
N LEU A 226 10.65 16.90 4.55
CA LEU A 226 9.65 15.90 4.21
C LEU A 226 8.95 15.36 5.45
N PHE A 227 9.70 15.14 6.53
CA PHE A 227 9.13 14.78 7.82
C PHE A 227 8.15 15.86 8.33
N GLN A 228 8.55 17.13 8.31
CA GLN A 228 7.68 18.23 8.73
C GLN A 228 6.40 18.27 7.89
N ARG A 229 6.52 18.12 6.57
CA ARG A 229 5.38 18.12 5.65
C ARG A 229 4.41 16.97 5.90
N LEU A 230 4.91 15.75 6.11
CA LEU A 230 4.07 14.55 6.17
C LEU A 230 3.63 14.14 7.58
N PHE A 231 4.43 14.44 8.61
CA PHE A 231 4.21 13.98 9.98
C PHE A 231 3.88 15.10 10.99
N ARG A 232 3.94 16.39 10.59
CA ARG A 232 3.69 17.52 11.50
C ARG A 232 2.65 18.54 11.03
N GLN A 233 2.52 18.78 9.72
CA GLN A 233 1.62 19.82 9.21
C GLN A 233 0.12 19.53 9.38
N ASP A 234 -0.28 18.27 9.18
CA ASP A 234 -1.70 17.87 9.14
C ASP A 234 -1.84 16.55 9.91
N LEU A 235 -2.73 16.53 10.92
CA LEU A 235 -2.91 15.38 11.79
C LEU A 235 -3.42 14.14 11.04
N LEU A 236 -4.27 14.32 10.02
CA LEU A 236 -4.77 13.22 9.21
C LEU A 236 -3.67 12.65 8.33
N VAL A 237 -2.91 13.52 7.66
CA VAL A 237 -1.76 13.10 6.83
C VAL A 237 -0.73 12.38 7.69
N ALA A 238 -0.39 12.93 8.86
CA ALA A 238 0.54 12.31 9.80
C ALA A 238 0.04 10.93 10.25
N SER A 239 -1.26 10.77 10.48
CA SER A 239 -1.83 9.47 10.80
C SER A 239 -1.74 8.48 9.65
N LEU A 240 -2.11 8.91 8.43
CA LEU A 240 -2.04 8.04 7.26
C LEU A 240 -0.60 7.61 6.96
N PHE A 241 0.40 8.48 7.13
CA PHE A 241 1.80 8.12 6.89
C PHE A 241 2.39 7.22 7.98
N ARG A 242 2.06 7.43 9.27
CA ARG A 242 2.42 6.47 10.33
C ARG A 242 1.86 5.08 10.02
N ASN A 243 0.60 5.03 9.62
CA ASN A 243 -0.09 3.79 9.29
C ASN A 243 0.40 3.20 7.96
N PHE A 244 0.87 4.02 7.02
CA PHE A 244 1.49 3.56 5.78
C PHE A 244 2.80 2.83 6.04
N LEU A 245 3.58 3.19 7.07
CA LEU A 245 4.80 2.43 7.41
C LEU A 245 4.47 0.98 7.79
N LEU A 246 3.35 0.77 8.49
CA LEU A 246 2.83 -0.58 8.72
C LEU A 246 2.37 -1.23 7.41
N ALA A 247 1.62 -0.51 6.57
CA ALA A 247 1.18 -1.02 5.29
C ALA A 247 2.36 -1.48 4.42
N GLU A 248 3.45 -0.71 4.37
CA GLU A 248 4.70 -1.10 3.70
C GLU A 248 5.22 -2.42 4.26
N ARG A 249 5.32 -2.55 5.58
CA ARG A 249 5.82 -3.76 6.24
C ARG A 249 4.95 -4.99 5.95
N VAL A 250 3.63 -4.87 6.06
CA VAL A 250 2.68 -5.96 5.79
C VAL A 250 2.69 -6.37 4.32
N PHE A 251 2.63 -5.41 3.40
CA PHE A 251 2.61 -5.72 1.97
C PHE A 251 3.93 -6.30 1.48
N ARG A 252 5.07 -5.89 2.06
CA ARG A 252 6.38 -6.46 1.72
C ARG A 252 6.48 -7.94 2.07
N SER A 253 5.84 -8.40 3.15
CA SER A 253 5.79 -9.84 3.46
C SER A 253 4.90 -10.63 2.49
N LEU A 254 4.03 -9.94 1.75
CA LEU A 254 3.16 -10.51 0.71
C LEU A 254 3.70 -10.24 -0.70
N ASN A 255 5.00 -9.92 -0.81
CA ASN A 255 5.68 -9.61 -2.07
C ASN A 255 5.01 -8.47 -2.87
N ARG A 256 4.54 -7.44 -2.18
CA ARG A 256 3.99 -6.21 -2.78
C ARG A 256 4.80 -5.00 -2.35
N THR A 257 4.72 -3.97 -3.18
CA THR A 257 5.50 -2.75 -3.05
C THR A 257 4.58 -1.54 -2.97
N PRO A 258 4.09 -1.19 -1.77
CA PRO A 258 3.41 0.08 -1.58
C PRO A 258 4.34 1.23 -1.92
N THR A 259 3.78 2.30 -2.49
CA THR A 259 4.54 3.49 -2.84
C THR A 259 3.72 4.74 -2.56
N THR A 260 4.39 5.87 -2.40
CA THR A 260 3.77 7.16 -2.14
C THR A 260 4.27 8.24 -3.06
N LEU A 261 3.50 9.32 -3.15
CA LEU A 261 3.95 10.63 -3.62
C LEU A 261 3.70 11.64 -2.49
N PRO A 262 4.70 12.40 -2.01
CA PRO A 262 6.14 12.23 -2.26
C PRO A 262 6.65 10.83 -1.87
N ARG A 263 7.70 10.35 -2.55
CA ARG A 263 8.27 9.01 -2.31
C ARG A 263 9.02 8.97 -0.98
N LEU A 264 8.74 7.95 -0.17
CA LEU A 264 9.51 7.65 1.04
C LEU A 264 10.82 6.89 0.70
N PRO A 265 11.86 6.98 1.54
CA PRO A 265 13.07 6.16 1.43
C PRO A 265 12.77 4.67 1.44
N LEU A 266 13.59 3.88 0.74
CA LEU A 266 13.50 2.43 0.77
C LEU A 266 14.02 1.87 2.10
N GLY A 267 13.44 0.76 2.56
CA GLY A 267 13.92 0.03 3.73
C GLY A 267 13.31 0.44 5.07
N MET A 268 12.35 1.37 5.10
CA MET A 268 11.65 1.75 6.35
C MET A 268 10.94 0.55 7.01
N HIS A 269 10.45 -0.41 6.21
CA HIS A 269 9.87 -1.66 6.69
C HIS A 269 10.87 -2.62 7.39
N GLN A 270 12.18 -2.43 7.22
CA GLN A 270 13.26 -3.23 7.83
C GLN A 270 13.94 -2.52 9.00
N HIS A 271 13.49 -1.33 9.38
CA HIS A 271 14.10 -0.58 10.47
C HIS A 271 14.06 -1.37 11.79
N SER A 272 15.16 -1.35 12.55
CA SER A 272 15.33 -2.16 13.78
C SER A 272 14.26 -1.92 14.84
N LEU A 273 13.71 -0.70 14.94
CA LEU A 273 12.62 -0.39 15.86
C LEU A 273 11.34 -1.22 15.63
N TRP A 274 11.17 -1.84 14.47
CA TRP A 274 10.10 -2.81 14.29
C TRP A 274 10.22 -4.04 15.20
N GLN A 275 11.44 -4.42 15.60
CA GLN A 275 11.66 -5.49 16.58
C GLN A 275 11.13 -5.10 17.97
N ALA A 276 11.20 -3.82 18.33
CA ALA A 276 10.60 -3.33 19.57
C ALA A 276 9.06 -3.38 19.51
N TRP A 277 8.47 -3.11 18.35
CA TRP A 277 7.04 -3.32 18.12
C TRP A 277 6.66 -4.79 18.25
N ASP A 278 7.42 -5.68 17.61
CA ASP A 278 7.18 -7.13 17.63
C ASP A 278 7.17 -7.67 19.07
N LEU A 279 8.16 -7.28 19.87
CA LEU A 279 8.24 -7.67 21.28
C LEU A 279 7.05 -7.14 22.11
N ALA A 280 6.62 -5.90 21.86
CA ALA A 280 5.46 -5.33 22.52
C ALA A 280 4.15 -6.04 22.15
N ALA A 281 3.98 -6.38 20.87
CA ALA A 281 2.84 -7.13 20.37
C ALA A 281 2.78 -8.55 20.98
N GLU A 282 3.91 -9.26 21.00
CA GLU A 282 4.05 -10.59 21.59
C GLU A 282 3.72 -10.58 23.09
N SER A 283 4.25 -9.60 23.83
CA SER A 283 4.01 -9.44 25.27
C SER A 283 2.53 -9.17 25.56
N CYS A 284 1.90 -8.30 24.76
CA CYS A 284 0.48 -7.99 24.90
C CYS A 284 -0.40 -9.22 24.62
N LEU A 285 -0.13 -9.96 23.55
CA LEU A 285 -0.90 -11.14 23.17
C LEU A 285 -0.75 -12.27 24.19
N SER A 286 0.47 -12.52 24.68
CA SER A 286 0.73 -13.53 25.70
C SER A 286 -0.05 -13.25 27.00
N ASN A 287 -0.04 -12.00 27.47
CA ASN A 287 -0.81 -11.59 28.66
C ASN A 287 -2.32 -11.71 28.42
N PHE A 288 -2.80 -11.31 27.24
CA PHE A 288 -4.21 -11.38 26.89
C PHE A 288 -4.74 -12.83 26.88
N LEU A 289 -3.95 -13.78 26.37
CA LEU A 289 -4.33 -15.18 26.32
C LEU A 289 -4.23 -15.87 27.68
N ALA A 290 -3.22 -15.52 28.49
CA ALA A 290 -3.11 -16.01 29.86
C ALA A 290 -4.34 -15.66 30.71
N LEU A 291 -4.96 -14.50 30.48
CA LEU A 291 -6.19 -14.09 31.17
C LEU A 291 -7.45 -14.84 30.68
N ARG A 292 -7.41 -15.50 29.51
CA ARG A 292 -8.54 -16.25 28.95
C ARG A 292 -8.53 -17.73 29.30
N ILE A 293 -7.39 -18.27 29.72
CA ILE A 293 -7.28 -19.64 30.21
C ILE A 293 -7.43 -19.59 31.74
N PRO A 294 -8.54 -20.06 32.33
CA PRO A 294 -8.62 -20.17 33.79
C PRO A 294 -7.48 -21.08 34.28
N PRO A 295 -6.83 -20.77 35.43
CA PRO A 295 -5.82 -21.65 35.98
C PRO A 295 -6.43 -23.04 36.15
N ALA A 296 -5.74 -24.07 35.66
CA ALA A 296 -6.17 -25.45 35.83
C ALA A 296 -6.45 -25.68 37.32
N MET A 297 -7.70 -26.05 37.65
CA MET A 297 -8.06 -26.44 39.00
C MET A 297 -7.06 -27.50 39.46
N PRO A 298 -6.42 -27.35 40.64
CA PRO A 298 -5.49 -28.35 41.12
C PRO A 298 -6.24 -29.68 41.21
N VAL A 299 -5.71 -30.68 40.52
CA VAL A 299 -6.20 -32.05 40.59
C VAL A 299 -6.14 -32.44 42.06
N ALA A 300 -7.31 -32.60 42.69
CA ALA A 300 -7.39 -33.12 44.03
C ALA A 300 -6.79 -34.52 43.99
N ASN A 301 -5.57 -34.67 44.51
CA ASN A 301 -5.02 -35.96 44.86
C ASN A 301 -5.93 -36.54 45.94
N GLY A 302 -6.94 -37.30 45.51
CA GLY A 302 -7.71 -38.17 46.38
C GLY A 302 -6.76 -39.23 46.93
N GLY A 303 -6.21 -38.96 48.11
CA GLY A 303 -5.55 -39.96 48.92
C GLY A 303 -6.56 -41.05 49.26
N SER A 304 -6.34 -42.24 48.70
CA SER A 304 -6.95 -43.46 49.21
C SER A 304 -6.29 -43.81 50.54
N GLU A 305 -6.84 -43.32 51.65
CA GLU A 305 -6.79 -44.07 52.90
C GLU A 305 -7.88 -45.15 52.82
N VAL A 306 -7.45 -46.40 52.74
CA VAL A 306 -8.30 -47.57 52.99
C VAL A 306 -7.72 -48.26 54.23
N LEU A 307 -8.61 -48.42 55.21
CA LEU A 307 -8.48 -49.11 56.49
C LEU A 307 -7.88 -50.51 56.40
#